data_AF-A0A356R5E2-F1
#
_entry.id   AF-A0A356R5E2-F1
#
_cell.length_a   1.000
_cell.length_b   1.000
_cell.length_c   1.000
_cell.angle_alpha   90.00
_cell.angle_beta   90.00
_cell.angle_gamma   90.00
#
_symmetry.space_group_name_H-M   'P 1'
#
loop_
_entity.id
_entity.type
_entity.pdbx_description
1 polymer ?
#
loop_
_entity_poly.entity_id
_entity_poly.type
_entity_poly.pdbx_seq_one_letter_code
_entity_poly.pdbx_strand_id
1 'polypeptide(L)'
;MGNEEKWKANQRKVAFLKSFPGWLASWEQGIGATIDQVLPIPGYAPHKVLLLSEGRFVVTPPVHDEPQMVTAGLKSARPHLESIHASAFTEYDHLTRLDQELGRTARLENILNAIDNNLERIPELKSRIQELVKQWDMENDRSQ
;
A
#
# COMPACT_ATOMS: atom_id res chain seq x y z
N MET A 1 31.48 -26.26 -29.90
CA MET A 1 31.28 -27.16 -28.73
C MET A 1 31.28 -26.39 -27.40
N GLY A 2 32.28 -25.54 -27.11
CA GLY A 2 32.35 -24.85 -25.79
C GLY A 2 31.18 -23.92 -25.39
N ASN A 3 30.50 -23.26 -26.33
CA ASN A 3 29.35 -22.39 -25.98
C ASN A 3 28.11 -23.18 -25.54
N GLU A 4 27.86 -24.34 -26.15
CA GLU A 4 26.71 -25.17 -25.82
C GLU A 4 26.91 -25.90 -24.49
N GLU A 5 28.13 -26.38 -24.24
CA GLU A 5 28.52 -26.98 -22.96
C GLU A 5 28.46 -25.96 -21.82
N LYS A 6 28.95 -24.73 -22.04
CA LYS A 6 28.84 -23.63 -21.07
C LYS A 6 27.38 -23.28 -20.77
N TRP A 7 26.52 -23.27 -21.78
CA TRP A 7 25.09 -23.02 -21.59
C TRP A 7 24.41 -24.15 -20.79
N LYS A 8 24.66 -25.42 -21.13
CA LYS A 8 24.16 -26.60 -20.40
C LYS A 8 24.64 -26.60 -18.94
N ALA A 9 25.91 -26.28 -18.71
CA ALA A 9 26.48 -26.17 -17.37
C ALA A 9 25.79 -25.05 -16.56
N ASN A 10 25.55 -23.89 -17.16
CA ASN A 10 24.85 -22.80 -16.50
C ASN A 10 23.40 -23.17 -16.14
N GLN A 11 22.69 -23.87 -17.03
CA GLN A 11 21.33 -24.36 -16.73
C GLN A 11 21.31 -25.33 -15.55
N ARG A 12 22.22 -26.31 -15.52
CA ARG A 12 22.33 -27.26 -14.40
C ARG A 12 22.61 -26.53 -13.08
N LYS A 13 23.50 -25.54 -13.10
CA LYS A 13 23.79 -24.70 -11.93
C LYS A 13 22.55 -23.94 -11.45
N VAL A 14 21.83 -23.27 -12.35
CA VAL A 14 20.60 -22.53 -11.99
C VAL A 14 19.52 -23.46 -11.45
N ALA A 15 19.35 -24.64 -12.05
CA ALA A 15 18.42 -25.65 -11.56
C ALA A 15 18.78 -26.12 -10.14
N PHE A 16 20.05 -26.42 -9.90
CA PHE A 16 20.55 -26.81 -8.57
C PHE A 16 20.35 -25.72 -7.52
N LEU A 17 20.59 -24.45 -7.86
CA LEU A 17 20.36 -23.33 -6.94
C LEU A 17 18.90 -23.22 -6.50
N LYS A 18 17.95 -23.49 -7.40
CA LYS A 18 16.51 -23.49 -7.09
C LYS A 18 16.08 -24.69 -6.24
N SER A 19 16.86 -25.76 -6.23
CA SER A 19 16.63 -26.96 -5.42
C SER A 19 17.62 -27.07 -4.24
N PHE A 20 18.30 -25.97 -3.90
CA PHE A 20 19.32 -26.01 -2.85
C PHE A 20 18.67 -26.36 -1.51
N PRO A 21 19.22 -27.30 -0.71
CA PRO A 21 18.64 -27.66 0.58
C PRO A 21 18.48 -26.44 1.49
N GLY A 22 17.26 -26.22 1.99
CA GLY A 22 16.95 -25.06 2.83
C GLY A 22 16.47 -23.80 2.08
N TRP A 23 16.56 -23.77 0.74
CA TRP A 23 15.97 -22.67 -0.04
C TRP A 23 14.45 -22.65 0.09
N LEU A 24 13.89 -21.51 0.49
CA LEU A 24 12.44 -21.28 0.44
C LEU A 24 12.01 -20.84 -0.95
N ALA A 25 11.18 -21.65 -1.60
CA ALA A 25 10.60 -21.31 -2.90
C ALA A 25 9.44 -20.30 -2.77
N SER A 26 8.83 -20.21 -1.59
CA SER A 26 7.79 -19.22 -1.27
C SER A 26 7.80 -18.87 0.23
N TRP A 27 7.20 -17.74 0.60
CA TRP A 27 7.18 -17.26 1.98
C TRP A 27 6.34 -18.15 2.91
N GLU A 28 5.34 -18.84 2.37
CA GLU A 28 4.45 -19.73 3.12
C GLU A 28 5.22 -20.93 3.72
N GLN A 29 6.30 -21.37 3.06
CA GLN A 29 7.18 -22.43 3.57
C GLN A 29 7.99 -21.99 4.81
N GLY A 30 8.05 -20.68 5.06
CA GLY A 30 8.68 -20.07 6.23
C GLY A 30 7.75 -19.86 7.42
N ILE A 31 6.46 -20.19 7.33
CA ILE A 31 5.51 -20.00 8.45
C ILE A 31 5.99 -20.80 9.67
N GLY A 32 6.04 -20.14 10.83
CA GLY A 32 6.51 -20.71 12.09
C GLY A 32 8.04 -20.75 12.25
N ALA A 33 8.81 -20.37 11.21
CA ALA A 33 10.25 -20.23 11.33
C ALA A 33 10.64 -18.98 12.12
N THR A 34 11.74 -19.05 12.86
CA THR A 34 12.37 -17.87 13.47
C THR A 34 13.45 -17.33 12.55
N ILE A 35 13.67 -16.02 12.56
CA ILE A 35 14.83 -15.41 11.91
C ILE A 35 16.02 -15.55 12.86
N ASP A 36 17.04 -16.29 12.44
CA ASP A 36 18.27 -16.49 13.19
C ASP A 36 19.30 -15.41 12.87
N GLN A 37 19.44 -15.04 11.58
CA GLN A 37 20.38 -14.00 11.14
C GLN A 37 19.89 -13.24 9.91
N VAL A 38 20.34 -11.99 9.79
CA VAL A 38 20.16 -11.14 8.60
C VAL A 38 21.53 -10.80 8.02
N LEU A 39 21.84 -11.31 6.84
CA LEU A 39 23.15 -11.15 6.21
C LEU A 39 23.10 -10.21 5.00
N PRO A 40 24.06 -9.29 4.85
CA PRO A 40 24.17 -8.47 3.65
C PRO A 40 24.58 -9.32 2.45
N ILE A 41 24.10 -8.94 1.26
CA ILE A 41 24.56 -9.51 -0.01
C ILE A 41 25.53 -8.51 -0.65
N PRO A 42 26.85 -8.81 -0.73
CA PRO A 42 27.80 -7.95 -1.40
C PRO A 42 27.39 -7.67 -2.85
N GLY A 43 27.37 -6.40 -3.26
CA GLY A 43 26.93 -5.98 -4.59
C GLY A 43 25.40 -5.87 -4.76
N TYR A 44 24.60 -6.26 -3.77
CA TYR A 44 23.14 -6.20 -3.81
C TYR A 44 22.58 -5.57 -2.52
N ALA A 45 23.02 -4.35 -2.22
CA ALA A 45 22.77 -3.64 -0.96
C ALA A 45 21.31 -3.63 -0.45
N PRO A 46 20.27 -3.44 -1.30
CA PRO A 46 18.90 -3.36 -0.79
C PRO A 46 18.31 -4.74 -0.44
N HIS A 47 18.97 -5.84 -0.86
CA HIS A 47 18.54 -7.20 -0.53
C HIS A 47 19.39 -7.79 0.58
N LYS A 48 18.78 -8.67 1.38
CA LYS A 48 19.43 -9.40 2.47
C LYS A 48 19.12 -10.89 2.35
N VAL A 49 19.98 -11.73 2.90
CA VAL A 49 19.65 -13.13 3.18
C VAL A 49 19.09 -13.19 4.59
N LEU A 50 17.90 -13.78 4.74
CA LEU A 50 17.38 -14.20 6.02
C LEU A 50 17.75 -15.66 6.22
N LEU A 51 18.55 -15.95 7.24
CA LEU A 51 18.70 -17.30 7.76
C LEU A 51 17.59 -17.55 8.76
N LEU A 52 16.86 -18.62 8.54
CA LEU A 52 15.74 -19.06 9.36
C LEU A 52 16.13 -20.34 10.11
N SER A 53 15.36 -20.65 11.14
CA SER A 53 15.53 -21.88 11.91
C SER A 53 15.62 -23.13 11.01
N GLU A 54 16.41 -24.10 11.47
CA GLU A 54 16.66 -25.38 10.79
C GLU A 54 17.45 -25.25 9.47
N GLY A 55 18.22 -24.16 9.32
CA GLY A 55 19.09 -23.95 8.15
C GLY A 55 18.33 -23.58 6.88
N ARG A 56 17.07 -23.13 7.02
CA ARG A 56 16.28 -22.58 5.92
C ARG A 56 16.72 -21.15 5.62
N PHE A 57 16.58 -20.69 4.39
CA PHE A 57 16.93 -19.33 4.03
C PHE A 57 16.17 -18.80 2.82
N VAL A 58 16.11 -17.48 2.72
CA VAL A 58 15.49 -16.76 1.61
C VAL A 58 16.23 -15.44 1.36
N VAL A 59 16.20 -14.96 0.12
CA VAL A 59 16.62 -13.59 -0.21
C VAL A 59 15.37 -12.70 -0.14
N THR A 60 15.34 -11.78 0.82
CA THR A 60 14.18 -10.89 1.02
C THR A 60 14.22 -9.71 0.04
N PRO A 61 13.06 -9.24 -0.43
CA PRO A 61 12.97 -7.90 -0.98
C PRO A 61 13.37 -6.85 0.08
N PRO A 62 13.68 -5.62 -0.35
CA PRO A 62 13.98 -4.52 0.56
C PRO A 62 12.78 -4.19 1.47
N VAL A 63 13.05 -3.71 2.68
CA VAL A 63 12.00 -3.17 3.55
C VAL A 63 11.50 -1.86 2.96
N HIS A 64 10.18 -1.70 2.88
CA HIS A 64 9.55 -0.47 2.40
C HIS A 64 9.14 0.42 3.58
N ASP A 65 9.48 1.71 3.49
CA ASP A 65 9.09 2.76 4.43
C ASP A 65 8.11 3.78 3.81
N GLU A 66 7.80 3.63 2.53
CA GLU A 66 6.85 4.48 1.82
C GLU A 66 5.45 4.42 2.47
N PRO A 67 4.82 5.56 2.79
CA PRO A 67 3.54 5.59 3.51
C PRO A 67 2.43 4.77 2.86
N GLN A 68 2.37 4.73 1.53
CA GLN A 68 1.38 3.94 0.78
C GLN A 68 1.55 2.43 1.02
N MET A 69 2.79 1.94 1.00
CA MET A 69 3.12 0.53 1.18
C MET A 69 2.94 0.12 2.64
N VAL A 70 3.39 0.96 3.57
CA VAL A 70 3.20 0.76 5.01
C VAL A 70 1.70 0.72 5.34
N THR A 71 0.92 1.65 4.79
CA THR A 71 -0.54 1.69 4.98
C THR A 71 -1.21 0.42 4.44
N ALA A 72 -0.85 -0.02 3.23
CA ALA A 72 -1.39 -1.24 2.66
C ALA A 72 -1.04 -2.47 3.52
N GLY A 73 0.21 -2.58 3.95
CA GLY A 73 0.69 -3.64 4.83
C GLY A 73 -0.06 -3.68 6.17
N LEU A 74 -0.23 -2.53 6.82
CA LEU A 74 -0.98 -2.42 8.08
C LEU A 74 -2.44 -2.86 7.92
N LYS A 75 -3.10 -2.47 6.82
CA LYS A 75 -4.48 -2.90 6.54
C LYS A 75 -4.59 -4.41 6.35
N SER A 76 -3.66 -5.01 5.60
CA SER A 76 -3.63 -6.47 5.40
C SER A 76 -3.31 -7.24 6.69
N ALA A 77 -2.44 -6.71 7.54
CA ALA A 77 -2.01 -7.36 8.78
C ALA A 77 -2.95 -7.08 9.98
N ARG A 78 -3.87 -6.13 9.86
CA ARG A 78 -4.78 -5.70 10.95
C ARG A 78 -5.47 -6.86 11.68
N PRO A 79 -6.05 -7.88 11.02
CA PRO A 79 -6.70 -8.99 11.71
C PRO A 79 -5.79 -9.75 12.70
N HIS A 80 -4.47 -9.69 12.49
CA HIS A 80 -3.48 -10.34 13.32
C HIS A 80 -2.81 -9.39 14.34
N LEU A 81 -2.79 -8.09 14.06
CA LEU A 81 -2.07 -7.09 14.86
C LEU A 81 -2.96 -6.26 15.77
N GLU A 82 -4.26 -6.13 15.47
CA GLU A 82 -5.15 -5.21 16.19
C GLU A 82 -5.37 -5.64 17.65
N SER A 83 -5.40 -6.94 17.95
CA SER A 83 -5.49 -7.43 19.32
C SER A 83 -4.25 -7.09 20.15
N ILE A 84 -3.10 -6.89 19.51
CA ILE A 84 -1.80 -6.57 20.16
C ILE A 84 -1.60 -5.06 20.23
N HIS A 85 -2.05 -4.31 19.21
CA HIS A 85 -1.77 -2.89 19.02
C HIS A 85 -3.04 -2.05 18.87
N ALA A 86 -4.09 -2.36 19.64
CA ALA A 86 -5.42 -1.74 19.52
C ALA A 86 -5.39 -0.20 19.61
N SER A 87 -4.59 0.37 20.51
CA SER A 87 -4.47 1.82 20.66
C SER A 87 -3.87 2.49 19.41
N ALA A 88 -2.88 1.85 18.77
CA ALA A 88 -2.27 2.37 17.56
C ALA A 88 -3.25 2.35 16.37
N PHE A 89 -4.06 1.30 16.23
CA PHE A 89 -5.11 1.24 15.21
C PHE A 89 -6.24 2.25 15.46
N THR A 90 -6.59 2.51 16.74
CA THR A 90 -7.57 3.54 17.10
C THR A 90 -7.08 4.93 16.69
N GLU A 91 -5.82 5.26 16.99
CA GLU A 91 -5.22 6.52 16.58
C GLU A 91 -5.12 6.63 15.05
N TYR A 92 -4.70 5.56 14.38
CA TYR A 92 -4.66 5.51 12.92
C TYR A 92 -6.03 5.76 12.28
N ASP A 93 -7.10 5.16 12.82
CA ASP A 93 -8.46 5.37 12.34
C ASP A 93 -8.94 6.80 12.59
N HIS A 94 -8.60 7.38 13.75
CA HIS A 94 -8.89 8.77 14.07
C HIS A 94 -8.22 9.73 13.06
N LEU A 95 -6.92 9.56 12.84
CA LEU A 95 -6.16 10.36 11.87
C LEU A 95 -6.69 10.19 10.44
N THR A 96 -7.08 8.97 10.06
CA THR A 96 -7.66 8.69 8.74
C THR A 96 -8.99 9.41 8.55
N ARG A 97 -9.85 9.47 9.58
CA ARG A 97 -11.12 10.20 9.53
C ARG A 97 -10.88 11.70 9.44
N LEU A 98 -9.96 12.23 10.25
CA LEU A 98 -9.61 13.64 10.23
C LEU A 98 -9.11 14.09 8.86
N ASP A 99 -8.22 13.31 8.22
CA ASP A 99 -7.74 13.59 6.86
C ASP A 99 -8.87 13.62 5.84
N GLN A 100 -9.81 12.67 5.91
CA GLN A 100 -10.97 12.64 5.03
C GLN A 100 -11.89 13.86 5.21
N GLU A 101 -12.13 14.26 6.46
CA GLU A 101 -12.96 15.42 6.79
C GLU A 101 -12.30 16.70 6.28
N LEU A 102 -11.02 16.91 6.58
CA LEU A 102 -10.27 18.07 6.10
C LEU A 102 -10.20 18.11 4.58
N GLY A 103 -9.96 16.97 3.93
CA GLY A 103 -9.96 16.86 2.47
C GLY A 103 -11.33 17.10 1.83
N ARG A 104 -12.43 16.81 2.54
CA ARG A 104 -13.79 17.18 2.10
C ARG A 104 -14.01 18.68 2.21
N THR A 105 -13.64 19.28 3.34
CA THR A 105 -13.77 20.73 3.57
C THR A 105 -12.97 21.54 2.56
N ALA A 106 -11.70 21.17 2.33
CA ALA A 106 -10.85 21.84 1.34
C ALA A 106 -11.42 21.75 -0.08
N ARG A 107 -12.01 20.60 -0.47
CA ARG A 107 -12.68 20.44 -1.77
C ARG A 107 -13.91 21.34 -1.89
N LEU A 108 -14.72 21.45 -0.83
CA LEU A 108 -15.87 22.35 -0.80
C LEU A 108 -15.45 23.80 -0.97
N GLU A 109 -14.45 24.25 -0.20
CA GLU A 109 -13.90 25.60 -0.29
C GLU A 109 -13.38 25.92 -1.70
N ASN A 110 -12.66 24.98 -2.32
CA ASN A 110 -12.20 25.13 -3.69
C ASN A 110 -13.34 25.31 -4.70
N ILE A 111 -14.45 24.58 -4.53
CA ILE A 111 -15.64 24.72 -5.39
C ILE A 111 -16.30 26.08 -5.17
N LEU A 112 -16.48 26.50 -3.92
CA LEU A 112 -17.09 27.80 -3.61
C LEU A 112 -16.26 28.96 -4.15
N ASN A 113 -14.94 28.91 -3.98
CA ASN A 113 -14.02 29.89 -4.54
C ASN A 113 -14.06 29.87 -6.08
N ALA A 114 -14.16 28.69 -6.70
CA ALA A 114 -14.29 28.59 -8.15
C ALA A 114 -15.61 29.20 -8.64
N ILE A 115 -16.72 29.02 -7.90
CA ILE A 115 -18.00 29.66 -8.22
C ILE A 115 -17.84 31.18 -8.11
N ASP A 116 -17.37 31.69 -6.97
CA ASP A 116 -17.26 33.11 -6.68
C ASP A 116 -16.43 33.86 -7.74
N ASN A 117 -15.26 33.31 -8.07
CA ASN A 117 -14.38 33.85 -9.11
C ASN A 117 -15.01 33.91 -10.52
N ASN A 118 -16.02 33.09 -10.78
CA ASN A 118 -16.69 33.04 -12.08
C ASN A 118 -18.04 33.79 -12.09
N LEU A 119 -18.58 34.21 -10.94
CA LEU A 119 -19.86 34.91 -10.87
C LEU A 119 -19.85 36.24 -11.64
N GLU A 120 -18.74 36.97 -11.62
CA GLU A 120 -18.62 38.23 -12.38
C GLU A 120 -18.55 38.00 -13.90
N ARG A 121 -17.99 36.86 -14.32
CA ARG A 121 -17.75 36.54 -15.73
C ARG A 121 -18.91 35.79 -16.37
N ILE A 122 -19.71 35.09 -15.57
CA ILE A 122 -20.86 34.29 -16.00
C ILE A 122 -22.06 34.66 -15.11
N PRO A 123 -22.75 35.77 -15.38
CA PRO A 123 -23.88 36.23 -14.56
C PRO A 123 -25.02 35.19 -14.46
N GLU A 124 -25.21 34.37 -15.48
CA GLU A 124 -26.21 33.30 -15.53
C GLU A 124 -25.93 32.18 -14.52
N LEU A 125 -24.67 32.03 -14.09
CA LEU A 125 -24.25 31.02 -13.11
C LEU A 125 -25.01 31.19 -11.79
N LYS A 126 -25.19 32.43 -11.33
CA LYS A 126 -25.94 32.74 -10.12
C LYS A 126 -27.39 32.26 -10.22
N SER A 127 -28.06 32.61 -11.31
CA SER A 127 -29.46 32.23 -11.55
C SER A 127 -29.60 30.71 -11.63
N ARG A 128 -28.65 30.03 -12.30
CA ARG A 128 -28.67 28.58 -12.42
C ARG A 128 -28.42 27.85 -11.10
N ILE A 129 -27.52 28.37 -10.25
CA ILE A 129 -27.31 27.84 -8.89
C ILE A 129 -28.58 28.01 -8.05
N GLN A 130 -29.25 29.16 -8.13
CA GLN A 130 -30.52 29.38 -7.43
C GLN A 130 -31.62 28.41 -7.87
N GLU A 131 -31.71 28.09 -9.16
CA GLU A 131 -32.63 27.07 -9.68
C GLU A 131 -32.30 25.68 -9.13
N LEU A 132 -31.03 25.29 -9.07
CA LEU A 132 -30.61 24.00 -8.53
C LEU A 132 -30.97 23.86 -7.05
N VAL A 133 -30.76 24.90 -6.24
CA VAL A 133 -31.15 24.89 -4.82
C VAL A 133 -32.66 24.69 -4.67
N LYS A 134 -33.48 25.41 -5.45
CA LYS A 134 -34.93 25.24 -5.43
C LYS A 134 -35.37 23.82 -5.81
N GLN A 135 -34.69 23.19 -6.77
CA GLN A 135 -34.98 21.81 -7.16
C GLN A 135 -34.69 20.82 -6.03
N TRP A 136 -33.59 21.00 -5.28
CA TRP A 136 -33.25 20.16 -4.14
C TRP A 136 -34.27 20.25 -3.01
N ASP A 137 -34.72 21.46 -2.68
CA ASP A 137 -35.74 21.67 -1.64
C ASP A 137 -37.06 20.94 -2.01
N MET A 138 -37.47 21.05 -3.27
CA MET A 138 -38.68 20.37 -3.78
C MET A 138 -38.56 18.83 -3.80
N GLU A 139 -37.35 18.29 -3.96
CA GLU A 139 -37.11 16.85 -4.00
C GLU A 139 -37.05 16.23 -2.59
N ASN A 140 -36.52 16.99 -1.62
CA ASN A 140 -36.53 16.61 -0.22
C ASN A 140 -37.95 16.60 0.37
N ASP A 141 -38.79 17.58 0.01
CA ASP A 141 -40.19 17.65 0.45
C ASP A 141 -41.07 16.52 -0.13
N ARG A 142 -40.65 15.87 -1.22
CA ARG A 142 -41.36 14.73 -1.83
C ARG A 142 -40.92 13.37 -1.32
N SER A 143 -39.80 13.32 -0.61
CA SER A 143 -39.18 12.09 -0.09
C SER A 143 -39.46 11.86 1.40
N GLN A 144 -40.20 12.78 2.04
CA GLN A 144 -40.81 12.64 3.37
C GLN A 144 -42.28 12.23 3.24
#